data_AF-A0A7J9Y9L2-F1
#
_entry.id   AF-A0A7J9Y9L2-F1
#
_cell.length_a   1.000
_cell.length_b   1.000
_cell.length_c   1.000
_cell.angle_alpha   90.00
_cell.angle_beta   90.00
_cell.angle_gamma   90.00
#
_symmetry.space_group_name_H-M   'P 1'
#
loop_
_entity.id
_entity.type
_entity.pdbx_description
1 polymer ?
#
loop_
_entity_poly.entity_id
_entity_poly.type
_entity_poly.pdbx_seq_one_letter_code
_entity_poly.pdbx_strand_id
1 'polypeptide(L)'
;MSDHLLPRRDLMRGAVLLGVGIAAGGAELLRGSPAHAAVPSPRIYGTSEWGARPPRSAVTINYYRPDKIIVHHTATGNSTDYSLAHAFALSRSIQNWHMDHNGWIDSGQQFTISRGGYVTEGRHRSLETLRGGTTFVQGVHAGPANSSSIGIENEGTYTSVGPTSALYNSLVDQCAYLCQQYGIAASRIFGHRDFMSTQCPGDVLYSRLPQLRSDVAAKLGDGSYTTTVDNATAGRFTASGNWGVSTYSSLRYGADYRYANPQPVSDAAWFKVSIPSSGSYRVDVWYPSNAGYNSSTPFVVSASNGAQYVRVDQRSGGGAWRSIGTFSLSAGDYNAVGVSRWTSTSGYVIADAVRVTRV
;
A
#
# COMPACT_ATOMS: atom_id res chain seq x y z
N MET A 1 -8.62 8.19 -77.06
CA MET A 1 -9.01 7.50 -75.81
C MET A 1 -8.55 8.39 -74.68
N SER A 2 -9.56 8.89 -73.96
CA SER A 2 -9.58 9.66 -72.72
C SER A 2 -8.32 10.38 -72.23
N ASP A 3 -8.50 11.70 -72.17
CA ASP A 3 -7.79 12.70 -71.39
C ASP A 3 -7.34 12.27 -69.98
N HIS A 4 -6.12 12.68 -69.60
CA HIS A 4 -6.01 13.51 -68.40
C HIS A 4 -4.85 14.52 -68.55
N LEU A 5 -5.24 15.80 -68.52
CA LEU A 5 -4.40 16.98 -68.54
C LEU A 5 -4.10 17.48 -67.11
N LEU A 6 -3.05 18.31 -67.03
CA LEU A 6 -2.78 19.43 -66.09
C LEU A 6 -1.69 19.19 -65.01
N PRO A 7 -0.98 20.23 -64.51
CA PRO A 7 0.20 20.83 -65.16
C PRO A 7 1.32 21.27 -64.18
N ARG A 8 2.34 21.94 -64.75
CA ARG A 8 3.55 22.58 -64.17
C ARG A 8 3.29 23.74 -63.19
N ARG A 9 4.34 24.06 -62.38
CA ARG A 9 4.91 25.38 -61.97
C ARG A 9 5.22 25.43 -60.46
N ASP A 10 6.33 25.95 -59.92
CA ASP A 10 7.34 26.89 -60.41
C ASP A 10 8.70 26.68 -59.73
N LEU A 11 9.70 27.25 -60.41
CA LEU A 11 11.14 27.28 -60.15
C LEU A 11 11.53 28.52 -59.32
N MET A 12 12.69 28.45 -58.64
CA MET A 12 13.70 29.52 -58.40
C MET A 12 13.96 30.01 -56.96
N ARG A 13 15.24 29.76 -56.58
CA ARG A 13 16.26 30.70 -56.06
C ARG A 13 16.34 31.02 -54.56
N GLY A 14 17.54 30.75 -54.02
CA GLY A 14 18.10 31.46 -52.87
C GLY A 14 19.24 30.69 -52.21
N ALA A 15 20.46 30.79 -52.72
CA ALA A 15 21.67 30.28 -52.09
C ALA A 15 22.11 31.16 -50.91
N VAL A 16 22.76 30.56 -49.89
CA VAL A 16 24.13 30.87 -49.39
C VAL A 16 24.33 30.29 -47.99
N LEU A 17 25.47 29.61 -47.84
CA LEU A 17 26.05 28.97 -46.66
C LEU A 17 26.37 29.97 -45.53
N LEU A 18 26.25 29.54 -44.27
CA LEU A 18 27.29 29.66 -43.25
C LEU A 18 26.89 28.85 -42.01
N GLY A 19 27.71 27.85 -41.65
CA GLY A 19 27.47 26.96 -40.52
C GLY A 19 27.75 27.60 -39.17
N VAL A 20 27.16 27.03 -38.10
CA VAL A 20 27.70 26.94 -36.73
C VAL A 20 26.85 25.90 -35.99
N GLY A 21 27.52 24.97 -35.29
CA GLY A 21 26.99 24.34 -34.07
C GLY A 21 26.33 22.97 -34.22
N ILE A 22 27.12 21.90 -34.07
CA ILE A 22 26.60 20.64 -33.54
C ILE A 22 26.22 20.92 -32.07
N ALA A 23 24.96 21.27 -31.84
CA ALA A 23 24.37 21.16 -30.51
C ALA A 23 24.01 19.68 -30.32
N ALA A 24 24.90 18.93 -29.69
CA ALA A 24 24.57 17.66 -29.06
C ALA A 24 23.67 17.96 -27.84
N GLY A 25 22.41 18.32 -28.11
CA GLY A 25 21.36 18.41 -27.12
C GLY A 25 20.95 16.99 -26.76
N GLY A 26 21.46 16.50 -25.63
CA GLY A 26 21.01 15.26 -25.04
C GLY A 26 19.51 15.31 -24.84
N ALA A 27 18.78 14.48 -25.59
CA ALA A 27 17.42 14.14 -25.24
C ALA A 27 17.49 13.34 -23.93
N GLU A 28 17.31 14.02 -22.80
CA GLU A 28 16.83 13.35 -21.59
C GLU A 28 15.47 12.76 -21.96
N LEU A 29 15.49 11.46 -22.27
CA LEU A 29 14.31 10.62 -22.21
C LEU A 29 13.77 10.79 -20.78
N LEU A 30 12.75 11.63 -20.64
CA LEU A 30 11.84 11.63 -19.51
C LEU A 30 11.34 10.20 -19.38
N ARG A 31 12.00 9.41 -18.53
CA ARG A 31 11.51 8.11 -18.11
C ARG A 31 10.22 8.42 -17.37
N GLY A 32 9.09 8.29 -18.07
CA GLY A 32 7.78 8.32 -17.44
C GLY A 32 7.82 7.39 -16.24
N SER A 33 7.42 7.90 -15.08
CA SER A 33 7.22 7.09 -13.90
C SER A 33 6.36 5.88 -14.29
N PRO A 34 6.68 4.66 -13.83
CA PRO A 34 5.83 3.51 -14.10
C PRO A 34 4.41 3.84 -13.66
N ALA A 35 3.47 3.77 -14.60
CA ALA A 35 2.05 3.88 -14.30
C ALA A 35 1.75 2.82 -13.23
N HIS A 36 1.36 3.26 -12.03
CA HIS A 36 0.98 2.34 -10.97
C HIS A 36 -0.20 1.51 -11.49
N ALA A 37 -0.13 0.19 -11.33
CA ALA A 37 -1.23 -0.68 -11.73
C ALA A 37 -2.52 -0.23 -11.04
N ALA A 38 -3.61 -0.13 -11.81
CA ALA A 38 -4.86 0.37 -11.25
C ALA A 38 -5.37 -0.58 -10.16
N VAL A 39 -5.80 -0.05 -9.01
CA VAL A 39 -6.48 -0.85 -8.00
C VAL A 39 -7.77 -1.40 -8.63
N PRO A 40 -7.98 -2.73 -8.66
CA PRO A 40 -9.21 -3.29 -9.21
C PRO A 40 -10.44 -2.74 -8.49
N SER A 41 -11.48 -2.38 -9.25
CA SER A 41 -12.74 -1.93 -8.65
C SER A 41 -13.40 -3.11 -7.91
N PRO A 42 -13.68 -2.98 -6.60
CA PRO A 42 -14.39 -4.02 -5.86
C PRO A 42 -15.84 -4.12 -6.34
N ARG A 43 -16.43 -5.31 -6.20
CA ARG A 43 -17.86 -5.49 -6.45
C ARG A 43 -18.66 -4.80 -5.35
N ILE A 44 -19.25 -3.65 -5.70
CA ILE A 44 -20.19 -2.92 -4.87
C ILE A 44 -21.60 -3.19 -5.41
N TYR A 45 -22.50 -3.65 -4.55
CA TYR A 45 -23.91 -3.82 -4.87
C TYR A 45 -24.64 -2.49 -4.65
N GLY A 46 -25.18 -1.91 -5.72
CA GLY A 46 -25.91 -0.64 -5.67
C GLY A 46 -27.21 -0.73 -4.88
N THR A 47 -27.76 0.43 -4.51
CA THR A 47 -29.05 0.60 -3.83
C THR A 47 -30.20 -0.15 -4.50
N SER A 48 -30.26 -0.20 -5.82
CA SER A 48 -31.26 -0.98 -6.55
C SER A 48 -31.11 -2.49 -6.40
N GLU A 49 -29.88 -2.99 -6.26
CA GLU A 49 -29.58 -4.44 -6.21
C GLU A 49 -29.97 -5.05 -4.87
N TRP A 50 -29.74 -4.34 -3.77
CA TRP A 50 -30.13 -4.80 -2.44
C TRP A 50 -31.56 -4.37 -2.04
N GLY A 51 -32.27 -3.65 -2.91
CA GLY A 51 -33.66 -3.27 -2.69
C GLY A 51 -33.81 -2.14 -1.66
N ALA A 52 -33.00 -1.09 -1.79
CA ALA A 52 -33.15 0.13 -1.01
C ALA A 52 -34.51 0.78 -1.24
N ARG A 53 -35.12 1.29 -0.17
CA ARG A 53 -36.25 2.21 -0.33
C ARG A 53 -35.74 3.59 -0.74
N PRO A 54 -36.55 4.41 -1.43
CA PRO A 54 -36.13 5.75 -1.82
C PRO A 54 -35.75 6.63 -0.62
N PRO A 55 -34.78 7.55 -0.77
CA PRO A 55 -34.49 8.52 0.27
C PRO A 55 -35.67 9.50 0.42
N ARG A 56 -35.90 10.05 1.63
CA ARG A 56 -37.00 10.99 1.91
C ARG A 56 -36.84 12.33 1.17
N SER A 57 -35.62 12.68 0.78
CA SER A 57 -35.31 13.86 -0.03
C SER A 57 -34.04 13.61 -0.83
N ALA A 58 -33.71 14.53 -1.74
CA ALA A 58 -32.43 14.49 -2.45
C ALA A 58 -31.24 14.49 -1.47
N VAL A 59 -30.23 13.67 -1.79
CA VAL A 59 -28.95 13.67 -1.06
C VAL A 59 -28.11 14.90 -1.43
N THR A 60 -27.30 15.36 -0.49
CA THR A 60 -26.32 16.43 -0.73
C THR A 60 -25.08 15.85 -1.42
N ILE A 61 -24.70 16.40 -2.57
CA ILE A 61 -23.46 16.09 -3.26
C ILE A 61 -22.49 17.26 -3.10
N ASN A 62 -21.29 16.95 -2.63
CA ASN A 62 -20.20 17.90 -2.54
C ASN A 62 -19.39 17.87 -3.85
N TYR A 63 -19.22 19.04 -4.47
CA TYR A 63 -18.49 19.21 -5.74
C TYR A 63 -16.98 19.38 -5.53
N TYR A 64 -16.43 18.56 -4.66
CA TYR A 64 -15.01 18.42 -4.36
C TYR A 64 -14.78 17.01 -3.82
N ARG A 65 -13.51 16.60 -3.72
CA ARG A 65 -13.14 15.27 -3.25
C ARG A 65 -13.15 15.19 -1.71
N PRO A 66 -13.58 14.08 -1.12
CA PRO A 66 -13.35 13.83 0.30
C PRO A 66 -11.84 13.65 0.55
N ASP A 67 -11.38 13.99 1.76
CA ASP A 67 -9.96 13.92 2.10
C ASP A 67 -9.60 12.73 3.01
N LYS A 68 -10.59 11.98 3.49
CA LYS A 68 -10.40 10.90 4.48
C LYS A 68 -11.48 9.83 4.44
N ILE A 69 -11.15 8.66 4.98
CA ILE A 69 -12.08 7.54 5.18
C ILE A 69 -12.27 7.34 6.68
N ILE A 70 -13.51 7.12 7.12
CA ILE A 70 -13.85 6.83 8.51
C ILE A 70 -14.46 5.43 8.60
N VAL A 71 -13.77 4.56 9.32
CA VAL A 71 -14.15 3.17 9.58
C VAL A 71 -15.08 3.12 10.79
N HIS A 72 -16.23 2.49 10.60
CA HIS A 72 -17.25 2.26 11.61
C HIS A 72 -17.48 0.77 11.81
N HIS A 73 -18.08 0.41 12.94
CA HIS A 73 -18.79 -0.85 13.08
C HIS A 73 -20.30 -0.57 13.16
N THR A 74 -21.14 -1.53 12.78
CA THR A 74 -22.59 -1.32 12.82
C THR A 74 -23.16 -1.41 14.23
N ALA A 75 -22.39 -1.90 15.21
CA ALA A 75 -22.82 -2.23 16.57
C ALA A 75 -23.97 -3.26 16.60
N THR A 76 -24.15 -4.03 15.53
CA THR A 76 -25.06 -5.18 15.49
C THR A 76 -24.39 -6.42 16.07
N GLY A 77 -25.17 -7.49 16.28
CA GLY A 77 -24.63 -8.80 16.58
C GLY A 77 -23.67 -9.28 15.47
N ASN A 78 -22.64 -10.05 15.86
CA ASN A 78 -21.69 -10.63 14.92
C ASN A 78 -22.29 -11.87 14.24
N SER A 79 -23.08 -11.66 13.17
CA SER A 79 -23.71 -12.74 12.41
C SER A 79 -22.73 -13.81 11.93
N THR A 80 -23.22 -15.05 11.86
CA THR A 80 -22.56 -16.19 11.20
C THR A 80 -23.21 -16.54 9.86
N ASP A 81 -24.27 -15.83 9.46
CA ASP A 81 -24.79 -15.90 8.10
C ASP A 81 -23.93 -14.99 7.20
N TYR A 82 -23.07 -15.63 6.42
CA TYR A 82 -22.15 -14.95 5.51
C TYR A 82 -22.69 -14.80 4.09
N SER A 83 -24.00 -14.99 3.88
CA SER A 83 -24.60 -14.95 2.55
C SER A 83 -24.78 -13.53 2.01
N LEU A 84 -24.88 -13.42 0.68
CA LEU A 84 -25.24 -12.17 0.01
C LEU A 84 -26.65 -11.71 0.41
N ALA A 85 -27.58 -12.64 0.62
CA ALA A 85 -28.94 -12.35 1.04
C ALA A 85 -28.95 -11.66 2.42
N HIS A 86 -28.12 -12.14 3.35
CA HIS A 86 -27.91 -11.51 4.65
C HIS A 86 -27.30 -10.12 4.52
N ALA A 87 -26.28 -9.94 3.67
CA ALA A 87 -25.70 -8.62 3.42
C ALA A 87 -26.77 -7.61 2.96
N PHE A 88 -27.66 -8.01 2.06
CA PHE A 88 -28.75 -7.14 1.60
C PHE A 88 -29.79 -6.88 2.70
N ALA A 89 -30.09 -7.89 3.53
CA ALA A 89 -31.01 -7.75 4.67
C ALA A 89 -30.45 -6.79 5.73
N LEU A 90 -29.16 -6.88 6.03
CA LEU A 90 -28.45 -5.95 6.88
C LEU A 90 -28.57 -4.52 6.36
N SER A 91 -28.26 -4.27 5.08
CA SER A 91 -28.33 -2.92 4.49
C SER A 91 -29.73 -2.32 4.56
N ARG A 92 -30.79 -3.12 4.29
CA ARG A 92 -32.18 -2.70 4.51
C ARG A 92 -32.47 -2.40 5.99
N SER A 93 -31.99 -3.23 6.91
CA SER A 93 -32.22 -3.01 8.35
C SER A 93 -31.57 -1.70 8.84
N ILE A 94 -30.34 -1.41 8.39
CA ILE A 94 -29.63 -0.18 8.71
C ILE A 94 -30.36 1.03 8.11
N GLN A 95 -30.77 0.97 6.85
CA GLN A 95 -31.52 2.05 6.20
C GLN A 95 -32.86 2.31 6.90
N ASN A 96 -33.58 1.26 7.28
CA ASN A 96 -34.86 1.37 7.97
C ASN A 96 -34.67 2.06 9.33
N TRP A 97 -33.72 1.59 10.13
CA TRP A 97 -33.39 2.22 11.41
C TRP A 97 -33.00 3.69 11.25
N HIS A 98 -32.12 4.00 10.31
CA HIS A 98 -31.65 5.37 10.08
C HIS A 98 -32.77 6.33 9.69
N MET A 99 -33.71 5.95 8.84
CA MET A 99 -34.79 6.88 8.49
C MET A 99 -35.95 6.83 9.49
N ASP A 100 -36.35 5.66 9.96
CA ASP A 100 -37.55 5.52 10.81
C ASP A 100 -37.28 5.93 12.25
N HIS A 101 -36.11 5.61 12.80
CA HIS A 101 -35.74 5.94 14.17
C HIS A 101 -34.96 7.26 14.26
N ASN A 102 -33.89 7.44 13.48
CA ASN A 102 -33.08 8.66 13.57
C ASN A 102 -33.68 9.85 12.80
N GLY A 103 -34.71 9.61 11.98
CA GLY A 103 -35.33 10.65 11.16
C GLY A 103 -34.51 11.07 9.95
N TRP A 104 -33.42 10.36 9.62
CA TRP A 104 -32.54 10.73 8.51
C TRP A 104 -33.21 10.50 7.16
N ILE A 105 -32.70 11.18 6.14
CA ILE A 105 -33.26 11.08 4.79
C ILE A 105 -32.95 9.74 4.12
N ASP A 106 -31.89 9.06 4.57
CA ASP A 106 -31.35 7.82 4.03
C ASP A 106 -30.34 7.22 5.04
N SER A 107 -29.67 6.12 4.68
CA SER A 107 -28.51 5.60 5.40
C SER A 107 -27.46 6.70 5.67
N GLY A 108 -26.83 6.65 6.86
CA GLY A 108 -25.87 7.67 7.29
C GLY A 108 -24.52 7.59 6.59
N GLN A 109 -24.08 6.37 6.30
CA GLN A 109 -22.83 6.00 5.66
C GLN A 109 -22.96 5.84 4.15
N GLN A 110 -21.86 5.98 3.43
CA GLN A 110 -21.78 5.78 1.99
C GLN A 110 -21.65 4.30 1.61
N PHE A 111 -20.96 3.48 2.42
CA PHE A 111 -20.77 2.06 2.13
C PHE A 111 -20.93 1.19 3.39
N THR A 112 -21.33 -0.06 3.19
CA THR A 112 -21.44 -1.08 4.25
C THR A 112 -20.79 -2.37 3.79
N ILE A 113 -20.09 -3.06 4.69
CA ILE A 113 -19.43 -4.35 4.43
C ILE A 113 -19.96 -5.37 5.42
N SER A 114 -20.61 -6.41 4.89
CA SER A 114 -21.08 -7.55 5.68
C SER A 114 -19.93 -8.43 6.18
N ARG A 115 -20.19 -9.26 7.19
CA ARG A 115 -19.22 -10.28 7.67
C ARG A 115 -18.88 -11.32 6.61
N GLY A 116 -19.73 -11.51 5.59
CA GLY A 116 -19.43 -12.30 4.40
C GLY A 116 -18.47 -11.62 3.40
N GLY A 117 -18.13 -10.35 3.61
CA GLY A 117 -17.25 -9.58 2.70
C GLY A 117 -17.97 -8.90 1.55
N TYR A 118 -19.31 -8.92 1.50
CA TYR A 118 -20.06 -8.20 0.46
C TYR A 118 -20.16 -6.72 0.79
N VAL A 119 -19.80 -5.87 -0.18
CA VAL A 119 -19.87 -4.41 -0.09
C VAL A 119 -21.15 -3.89 -0.73
N THR A 120 -21.97 -3.13 0.00
CA THR A 120 -23.18 -2.49 -0.52
C THR A 120 -23.04 -0.97 -0.48
N GLU A 121 -23.59 -0.29 -1.48
CA GLU A 121 -23.87 1.14 -1.42
C GLU A 121 -24.86 1.41 -0.27
N GLY A 122 -24.54 2.35 0.62
CA GLY A 122 -25.42 2.80 1.68
C GLY A 122 -26.28 3.96 1.21
N ARG A 123 -25.81 5.18 1.48
CA ARG A 123 -26.47 6.42 1.06
C ARG A 123 -26.52 6.52 -0.47
N HIS A 124 -27.70 6.79 -1.02
CA HIS A 124 -27.95 6.81 -2.47
C HIS A 124 -26.97 7.70 -3.23
N ARG A 125 -26.58 7.25 -4.43
CA ARG A 125 -25.63 7.89 -5.35
C ARG A 125 -24.16 7.86 -4.89
N SER A 126 -23.85 7.21 -3.76
CA SER A 126 -22.45 7.07 -3.32
C SER A 126 -21.63 6.26 -4.32
N LEU A 127 -22.19 5.19 -4.91
CA LEU A 127 -21.48 4.39 -5.93
C LEU A 127 -21.29 5.17 -7.24
N GLU A 128 -22.30 5.97 -7.63
CA GLU A 128 -22.22 6.86 -8.79
C GLU A 128 -21.08 7.87 -8.63
N THR A 129 -21.07 8.61 -7.52
CA THR A 129 -20.04 9.64 -7.25
C THR A 129 -18.64 9.04 -7.07
N LEU A 130 -18.52 7.85 -6.46
CA LEU A 130 -17.26 7.09 -6.37
C LEU A 130 -16.68 6.77 -7.75
N ARG A 131 -17.51 6.27 -8.67
CA ARG A 131 -17.07 5.98 -10.04
C ARG A 131 -16.65 7.25 -10.80
N GLY A 132 -17.21 8.40 -10.43
CA GLY A 132 -16.82 9.70 -10.99
C GLY A 132 -15.53 10.28 -10.40
N GLY A 133 -15.18 9.95 -9.15
CA GLY A 133 -13.91 10.30 -8.50
C GLY A 133 -13.66 11.80 -8.23
N THR A 134 -14.62 12.69 -8.54
CA THR A 134 -14.47 14.15 -8.38
C THR A 134 -15.45 14.76 -7.40
N THR A 135 -16.49 14.02 -7.04
CA THR A 135 -17.55 14.43 -6.10
C THR A 135 -17.83 13.29 -5.13
N PHE A 136 -18.53 13.59 -4.04
CA PHE A 136 -19.04 12.55 -3.13
C PHE A 136 -20.35 12.97 -2.48
N VAL A 137 -21.13 11.98 -2.07
CA VAL A 137 -22.35 12.18 -1.28
C VAL A 137 -21.97 12.46 0.17
N GLN A 138 -22.45 13.57 0.73
CA GLN A 138 -22.26 13.88 2.15
C GLN A 138 -23.07 12.92 3.03
N GLY A 139 -22.37 12.21 3.91
CA GLY A 139 -22.97 11.34 4.93
C GLY A 139 -23.48 12.12 6.15
N VAL A 140 -24.00 11.37 7.14
CA VAL A 140 -24.35 11.88 8.48
C VAL A 140 -23.77 10.99 9.59
N HIS A 141 -22.66 10.32 9.31
CA HIS A 141 -22.07 9.28 10.16
C HIS A 141 -21.06 9.78 11.21
N ALA A 142 -20.44 10.96 11.06
CA ALA A 142 -19.35 11.43 11.93
C ALA A 142 -19.33 12.96 12.13
N GLY A 143 -20.49 13.54 12.49
CA GLY A 143 -20.61 14.95 12.89
C GLY A 143 -19.92 15.95 11.92
N PRO A 144 -19.00 16.81 12.40
CA PRO A 144 -18.30 17.77 11.54
C PRO A 144 -17.47 17.16 10.41
N ALA A 145 -17.04 15.90 10.52
CA ALA A 145 -16.23 15.26 9.50
C ALA A 145 -17.03 14.81 8.26
N ASN A 146 -18.37 14.83 8.34
CA ASN A 146 -19.26 14.38 7.25
C ASN A 146 -19.02 15.12 5.93
N SER A 147 -18.70 16.41 5.97
CA SER A 147 -18.47 17.24 4.79
C SER A 147 -17.11 16.98 4.12
N SER A 148 -16.28 16.07 4.61
CA SER A 148 -14.96 15.79 4.03
C SER A 148 -14.56 14.32 4.08
N SER A 149 -15.49 13.41 4.37
CA SER A 149 -15.18 11.99 4.57
C SER A 149 -16.16 11.01 3.93
N ILE A 150 -15.64 9.81 3.65
CA ILE A 150 -16.42 8.63 3.30
C ILE A 150 -16.51 7.72 4.52
N GLY A 151 -17.71 7.39 4.96
CA GLY A 151 -17.99 6.43 6.02
C GLY A 151 -18.18 5.02 5.48
N ILE A 152 -17.52 4.04 6.12
CA ILE A 152 -17.67 2.62 5.84
C ILE A 152 -18.13 1.90 7.11
N GLU A 153 -19.35 1.37 7.10
CA GLU A 153 -19.90 0.55 8.18
C GLU A 153 -19.48 -0.91 8.03
N ASN A 154 -18.83 -1.47 9.04
CA ASN A 154 -18.42 -2.87 9.06
C ASN A 154 -19.35 -3.66 9.97
N GLU A 155 -20.06 -4.65 9.42
CA GLU A 155 -21.08 -5.40 10.15
C GLU A 155 -20.53 -6.06 11.41
N GLY A 156 -21.15 -5.77 12.55
CA GLY A 156 -20.92 -6.41 13.84
C GLY A 156 -20.48 -5.43 14.92
N THR A 157 -20.09 -6.00 16.06
CA THR A 157 -19.49 -5.27 17.18
C THR A 157 -18.08 -5.80 17.40
N TYR A 158 -17.09 -4.90 17.45
CA TYR A 158 -15.67 -5.23 17.44
C TYR A 158 -14.91 -4.71 18.67
N THR A 159 -15.59 -4.67 19.82
CA THR A 159 -14.98 -4.31 21.10
C THR A 159 -14.09 -5.42 21.66
N SER A 160 -14.47 -6.68 21.48
CA SER A 160 -13.71 -7.85 21.97
C SER A 160 -13.46 -8.93 20.92
N VAL A 161 -14.18 -8.88 19.79
CA VAL A 161 -14.07 -9.85 18.69
C VAL A 161 -13.46 -9.15 17.47
N GLY A 162 -12.73 -9.88 16.63
CA GLY A 162 -12.18 -9.35 15.38
C GLY A 162 -13.15 -9.46 14.19
N PRO A 163 -12.94 -8.64 13.14
CA PRO A 163 -13.59 -8.86 11.85
C PRO A 163 -13.20 -10.23 11.28
N THR A 164 -14.12 -10.86 10.55
CA THR A 164 -13.80 -12.02 9.71
C THR A 164 -12.78 -11.64 8.64
N SER A 165 -11.97 -12.59 8.18
CA SER A 165 -11.02 -12.34 7.08
C SER A 165 -11.70 -11.84 5.80
N ALA A 166 -12.90 -12.35 5.46
CA ALA A 166 -13.65 -11.89 4.29
C ALA A 166 -13.99 -10.40 4.37
N LEU A 167 -14.63 -9.95 5.46
CA LEU A 167 -14.89 -8.54 5.70
C LEU A 167 -13.61 -7.70 5.71
N TYR A 168 -12.57 -8.12 6.43
CA TYR A 168 -11.32 -7.35 6.50
C TYR A 168 -10.68 -7.18 5.12
N ASN A 169 -10.62 -8.24 4.31
CA ASN A 169 -10.09 -8.17 2.95
C ASN A 169 -10.89 -7.19 2.08
N SER A 170 -12.23 -7.25 2.14
CA SER A 170 -13.10 -6.31 1.41
C SER A 170 -12.95 -4.88 1.91
N LEU A 171 -12.70 -4.66 3.21
CA LEU A 171 -12.40 -3.33 3.75
C LEU A 171 -11.09 -2.78 3.19
N VAL A 172 -10.04 -3.60 3.10
CA VAL A 172 -8.77 -3.21 2.47
C VAL A 172 -8.98 -2.86 1.00
N ASP A 173 -9.70 -3.70 0.23
CA ASP A 173 -9.99 -3.46 -1.18
C ASP A 173 -10.81 -2.18 -1.40
N GLN A 174 -11.87 -2.00 -0.61
CA GLN A 174 -12.73 -0.82 -0.70
C GLN A 174 -11.98 0.47 -0.34
N CYS A 175 -11.16 0.45 0.73
CA CYS A 175 -10.32 1.58 1.10
C CYS A 175 -9.28 1.90 0.02
N ALA A 176 -8.61 0.90 -0.55
CA ALA A 176 -7.64 1.11 -1.62
C ALA A 176 -8.29 1.71 -2.87
N TYR A 177 -9.47 1.24 -3.26
CA TYR A 177 -10.20 1.80 -4.39
C TYR A 177 -10.63 3.25 -4.11
N LEU A 178 -11.17 3.54 -2.92
CA LEU A 178 -11.51 4.91 -2.50
C LEU A 178 -10.29 5.85 -2.50
N CYS A 179 -9.17 5.37 -1.95
CA CYS A 179 -7.91 6.10 -1.94
C CYS A 179 -7.44 6.43 -3.36
N GLN A 180 -7.51 5.47 -4.28
CA GLN A 180 -7.14 5.70 -5.67
C GLN A 180 -8.08 6.69 -6.37
N GLN A 181 -9.40 6.51 -6.24
CA GLN A 181 -10.39 7.34 -6.93
C GLN A 181 -10.37 8.79 -6.47
N TYR A 182 -10.20 9.01 -5.17
CA TYR A 182 -10.26 10.35 -4.57
C TYR A 182 -8.89 10.96 -4.25
N GLY A 183 -7.79 10.23 -4.45
CA GLY A 183 -6.45 10.70 -4.08
C GLY A 183 -6.26 10.83 -2.56
N ILE A 184 -6.96 10.00 -1.78
CA ILE A 184 -6.81 9.97 -0.32
C ILE A 184 -5.58 9.13 0.02
N ALA A 185 -4.63 9.69 0.77
CA ALA A 185 -3.49 8.91 1.26
C ALA A 185 -3.95 7.81 2.24
N ALA A 186 -3.33 6.63 2.20
CA ALA A 186 -3.66 5.53 3.11
C ALA A 186 -3.56 5.93 4.59
N SER A 187 -2.67 6.87 4.95
CA SER A 187 -2.55 7.43 6.29
C SER A 187 -3.79 8.18 6.79
N ARG A 188 -4.72 8.55 5.89
CA ARG A 188 -5.96 9.29 6.19
C ARG A 188 -7.19 8.38 6.33
N ILE A 189 -6.97 7.13 6.74
CA ILE A 189 -8.00 6.21 7.20
C ILE A 189 -8.07 6.29 8.71
N PHE A 190 -9.24 6.58 9.27
CA PHE A 190 -9.46 6.84 10.70
C PHE A 190 -10.59 5.97 11.25
N GLY A 191 -10.69 5.86 12.57
CA GLY A 191 -11.86 5.30 13.25
C GLY A 191 -12.86 6.39 13.61
N HIS A 192 -14.13 6.03 13.77
CA HIS A 192 -15.15 7.01 14.18
C HIS A 192 -14.80 7.76 15.48
N ARG A 193 -14.25 7.04 16.48
CA ARG A 193 -13.80 7.64 17.75
C ARG A 193 -12.69 8.70 17.62
N ASP A 194 -12.04 8.83 16.46
CA ASP A 194 -11.07 9.91 16.22
C ASP A 194 -11.76 11.28 16.04
N PHE A 195 -13.09 11.30 15.81
CA PHE A 195 -13.85 12.53 15.53
C PHE A 195 -15.06 12.73 16.45
N MET A 196 -15.57 11.66 17.06
CA MET A 196 -16.78 11.69 17.88
C MET A 196 -16.54 10.96 19.21
N SER A 197 -17.25 11.35 20.26
CA SER A 197 -17.23 10.62 21.53
C SER A 197 -18.06 9.33 21.41
N THR A 198 -17.40 8.23 21.04
CA THR A 198 -18.04 6.93 20.78
C THR A 198 -17.05 5.77 20.98
N GLN A 199 -17.58 4.57 21.22
CA GLN A 199 -16.79 3.33 21.18
C GLN A 199 -16.57 2.82 19.75
N CYS A 200 -17.27 3.33 18.74
CA CYS A 200 -17.10 2.90 17.35
C CYS A 200 -15.66 3.23 16.85
N PRO A 201 -14.95 2.34 16.12
CA PRO A 201 -15.38 1.05 15.54
C PRO A 201 -15.16 -0.18 16.44
N GLY A 202 -15.03 0.00 17.75
CA GLY A 202 -14.67 -1.04 18.72
C GLY A 202 -13.16 -1.20 18.85
N ASP A 203 -12.68 -1.65 20.03
CA ASP A 203 -11.25 -1.65 20.36
C ASP A 203 -10.41 -2.56 19.46
N VAL A 204 -10.95 -3.71 19.04
CA VAL A 204 -10.24 -4.67 18.18
C VAL A 204 -10.12 -4.17 16.74
N LEU A 205 -11.17 -3.57 16.18
CA LEU A 205 -11.09 -3.00 14.82
C LEU A 205 -10.28 -1.70 14.82
N TYR A 206 -10.41 -0.89 15.87
CA TYR A 206 -9.62 0.33 16.02
C TYR A 206 -8.12 0.05 16.13
N SER A 207 -7.71 -0.97 16.91
CA SER A 207 -6.30 -1.35 17.03
C SER A 207 -5.69 -1.87 15.73
N ARG A 208 -6.52 -2.31 14.77
CA ARG A 208 -6.10 -2.75 13.43
C ARG A 208 -5.94 -1.62 12.41
N LEU A 209 -6.31 -0.38 12.72
CA LEU A 209 -6.18 0.73 11.76
C LEU A 209 -4.75 0.91 11.23
N PRO A 210 -3.66 0.81 12.03
CA PRO A 210 -2.31 0.83 11.48
C PRO A 210 -2.04 -0.27 10.44
N GLN A 211 -2.51 -1.50 10.69
CA GLN A 211 -2.41 -2.60 9.74
C GLN A 211 -3.22 -2.32 8.47
N LEU A 212 -4.46 -1.85 8.61
CA LEU A 212 -5.32 -1.49 7.48
C LEU A 212 -4.65 -0.43 6.58
N ARG A 213 -4.04 0.60 7.17
CA ARG A 213 -3.30 1.63 6.42
C ARG A 213 -2.13 1.02 5.65
N SER A 214 -1.38 0.10 6.26
CA SER A 214 -0.27 -0.61 5.63
C SER A 214 -0.73 -1.49 4.46
N ASP A 215 -1.82 -2.26 4.66
CA ASP A 215 -2.38 -3.13 3.62
C ASP A 215 -2.96 -2.32 2.44
N VAL A 216 -3.60 -1.18 2.73
CA VAL A 216 -4.11 -0.27 1.70
C VAL A 216 -2.98 0.39 0.92
N ALA A 217 -1.95 0.92 1.59
CA ALA A 217 -0.76 1.46 0.95
C ALA A 217 -0.10 0.44 0.01
N ALA A 218 0.00 -0.81 0.47
CA ALA A 218 0.53 -1.89 -0.34
C ALA A 218 -0.27 -2.17 -1.61
N LYS A 219 -1.61 -2.06 -1.54
CA LYS A 219 -2.49 -2.19 -2.71
C LYS A 219 -2.43 -1.00 -3.66
N LEU A 220 -2.27 0.21 -3.14
CA LEU A 220 -2.10 1.41 -3.96
C LEU A 220 -0.76 1.41 -4.71
N GLY A 221 0.18 0.57 -4.29
CA GLY A 221 1.54 0.55 -4.84
C GLY A 221 2.28 1.87 -4.60
N ASP A 222 1.80 2.71 -3.67
CA ASP A 222 2.08 4.14 -3.53
C ASP A 222 3.51 4.51 -3.09
N GLY A 223 4.46 3.58 -3.16
CA GLY A 223 5.84 3.81 -2.70
C GLY A 223 5.97 4.06 -1.19
N SER A 224 4.88 4.07 -0.40
CA SER A 224 4.93 4.38 1.04
C SER A 224 5.24 3.16 1.90
N TYR A 225 5.13 1.94 1.34
CA TYR A 225 5.57 0.76 2.04
C TYR A 225 7.08 0.84 2.29
N THR A 226 7.46 0.93 3.56
CA THR A 226 8.82 0.72 4.03
C THR A 226 8.75 -0.18 5.26
N THR A 227 9.60 -1.19 5.31
CA THR A 227 9.78 -2.01 6.52
C THR A 227 11.26 -2.11 6.83
N THR A 228 11.58 -2.08 8.11
CA THR A 228 12.92 -2.34 8.62
C THR A 228 12.91 -3.66 9.37
N VAL A 229 13.89 -4.51 9.11
CA VAL A 229 14.14 -5.74 9.86
C VAL A 229 15.56 -5.67 10.41
N ASP A 230 15.64 -5.57 11.71
CA ASP A 230 16.88 -5.66 12.50
C ASP A 230 17.18 -7.12 12.87
N ASN A 231 18.44 -7.46 13.13
CA ASN A 231 18.83 -8.80 13.59
C ASN A 231 18.17 -9.22 14.92
N ALA A 232 17.70 -8.27 15.73
CA ALA A 232 16.93 -8.54 16.95
C ALA A 232 15.41 -8.58 16.73
N THR A 233 14.92 -8.37 15.50
CA THR A 233 13.48 -8.36 15.21
C THR A 233 12.91 -9.78 15.38
N ALA A 234 12.04 -9.96 16.39
CA ALA A 234 11.51 -11.26 16.79
C ALA A 234 10.85 -12.01 15.62
N GLY A 235 11.31 -13.24 15.36
CA GLY A 235 10.79 -14.10 14.29
C GLY A 235 11.11 -13.63 12.86
N ARG A 236 11.91 -12.57 12.70
CA ARG A 236 12.26 -11.98 11.40
C ARG A 236 13.73 -12.11 11.02
N PHE A 237 14.56 -12.65 11.90
CA PHE A 237 15.98 -12.89 11.63
C PHE A 237 16.34 -14.35 11.94
N THR A 238 17.18 -14.96 11.10
CA THR A 238 17.67 -16.33 11.31
C THR A 238 19.12 -16.43 10.85
N ALA A 239 19.98 -16.98 11.70
CA ALA A 239 21.37 -17.28 11.37
C ALA A 239 21.80 -18.59 12.05
N SER A 240 22.80 -19.27 11.48
CA SER A 240 23.36 -20.46 12.11
C SER A 240 24.17 -20.13 13.38
N GLY A 241 24.56 -21.15 14.15
CA GLY A 241 25.44 -20.99 15.31
C GLY A 241 26.84 -20.44 14.99
N ASN A 242 27.22 -20.34 13.72
CA ASN A 242 28.50 -19.78 13.29
C ASN A 242 28.51 -18.24 13.27
N TRP A 243 27.35 -17.61 13.48
CA TRP A 243 27.20 -16.16 13.52
C TRP A 243 27.20 -15.67 14.97
N GLY A 244 28.35 -15.12 15.39
CA GLY A 244 28.51 -14.51 16.70
C GLY A 244 27.69 -13.23 16.85
N VAL A 245 27.42 -12.82 18.09
CA VAL A 245 26.75 -11.56 18.45
C VAL A 245 27.79 -10.57 18.95
N SER A 246 27.72 -9.32 18.50
CA SER A 246 28.62 -8.25 18.95
C SER A 246 27.88 -6.95 19.21
N THR A 247 28.35 -6.21 20.21
CA THR A 247 27.92 -4.84 20.52
C THR A 247 29.07 -3.83 20.36
N TYR A 248 30.22 -4.27 19.85
CA TYR A 248 31.47 -3.51 19.85
C TYR A 248 31.37 -2.14 19.17
N SER A 249 30.79 -2.08 17.97
CA SER A 249 30.68 -0.83 17.22
C SER A 249 29.48 -0.01 17.67
N SER A 250 29.68 1.30 17.91
CA SER A 250 28.60 2.27 18.12
C SER A 250 27.84 2.61 16.84
N LEU A 251 28.34 2.21 15.66
CA LEU A 251 27.68 2.40 14.37
C LEU A 251 26.62 1.35 14.06
N ARG A 252 26.37 0.40 14.98
CA ARG A 252 25.35 -0.64 14.81
C ARG A 252 23.93 -0.06 14.77
N TYR A 253 23.02 -0.73 14.08
CA TYR A 253 21.60 -0.50 14.24
C TYR A 253 21.11 -1.30 15.45
N GLY A 254 20.13 -0.77 16.19
CA GLY A 254 19.56 -1.48 17.33
C GLY A 254 20.57 -1.82 18.44
N ALA A 255 20.36 -2.99 19.06
CA ALA A 255 21.08 -3.37 20.28
C ALA A 255 22.43 -4.04 20.00
N ASP A 256 22.50 -4.90 18.98
CA ASP A 256 23.65 -5.73 18.61
C ASP A 256 23.67 -6.03 17.11
N TYR A 257 24.74 -6.64 16.61
CA TYR A 257 24.84 -7.13 15.22
C TYR A 257 25.45 -8.53 15.19
N ARG A 258 25.26 -9.25 14.07
CA ARG A 258 25.90 -10.55 13.83
C ARG A 258 27.19 -10.41 13.04
N TYR A 259 28.16 -11.25 13.38
CA TYR A 259 29.41 -11.35 12.64
C TYR A 259 29.84 -12.80 12.41
N ALA A 260 30.53 -13.05 11.31
CA ALA A 260 31.08 -14.37 11.02
C ALA A 260 32.41 -14.26 10.26
N ASN A 261 33.26 -15.29 10.43
CA ASN A 261 34.45 -15.46 9.59
C ASN A 261 34.04 -15.93 8.19
N PRO A 262 34.68 -15.42 7.11
CA PRO A 262 34.50 -15.92 5.76
C PRO A 262 34.82 -17.42 5.65
N GLN A 263 33.97 -18.17 4.95
CA GLN A 263 34.15 -19.60 4.66
C GLN A 263 33.46 -19.96 3.33
N PRO A 264 34.00 -20.89 2.52
CA PRO A 264 33.39 -21.30 1.26
C PRO A 264 32.21 -22.26 1.45
N VAL A 265 31.20 -21.83 2.22
CA VAL A 265 30.01 -22.60 2.59
C VAL A 265 28.75 -21.76 2.45
N SER A 266 27.65 -22.38 2.03
CA SER A 266 26.34 -21.74 2.01
C SER A 266 25.79 -21.60 3.43
N ASP A 267 26.10 -20.47 4.08
CA ASP A 267 25.72 -20.17 5.46
C ASP A 267 25.41 -18.67 5.58
N ALA A 268 24.17 -18.31 5.26
CA ALA A 268 23.70 -16.93 5.25
C ALA A 268 22.87 -16.59 6.49
N ALA A 269 23.06 -15.38 7.02
CA ALA A 269 22.15 -14.76 7.96
C ALA A 269 20.99 -14.11 7.19
N TRP A 270 19.77 -14.60 7.42
CA TRP A 270 18.58 -14.22 6.66
C TRP A 270 17.68 -13.26 7.43
N PHE A 271 17.22 -12.23 6.72
CA PHE A 271 16.17 -11.30 7.12
C PHE A 271 14.87 -11.68 6.39
N LYS A 272 13.87 -12.06 7.17
CA LYS A 272 12.53 -12.42 6.72
C LYS A 272 11.65 -11.18 6.63
N VAL A 273 11.15 -10.89 5.44
CA VAL A 273 10.40 -9.66 5.14
C VAL A 273 9.02 -10.02 4.59
N SER A 274 7.98 -9.36 5.09
CA SER A 274 6.61 -9.49 4.57
C SER A 274 6.40 -8.53 3.41
N ILE A 275 6.64 -8.98 2.18
CA ILE A 275 6.41 -8.18 0.97
C ILE A 275 4.91 -8.18 0.67
N PRO A 276 4.24 -7.02 0.70
CA PRO A 276 2.78 -7.01 0.69
C PRO A 276 2.19 -7.09 -0.73
N SER A 277 2.97 -6.76 -1.76
CA SER A 277 2.58 -6.90 -3.17
C SER A 277 3.80 -7.14 -4.07
N SER A 278 3.64 -7.89 -5.16
CA SER A 278 4.74 -8.12 -6.09
C SER A 278 5.15 -6.82 -6.79
N GLY A 279 6.44 -6.64 -7.09
CA GLY A 279 6.97 -5.55 -7.92
C GLY A 279 8.27 -4.96 -7.38
N SER A 280 8.56 -3.70 -7.70
CA SER A 280 9.87 -3.09 -7.46
C SER A 280 10.06 -2.57 -6.04
N TYR A 281 11.17 -2.95 -5.41
CA TYR A 281 11.55 -2.50 -4.08
C TYR A 281 13.02 -2.09 -4.05
N ARG A 282 13.31 -0.93 -3.47
CA ARG A 282 14.67 -0.59 -3.04
C ARG A 282 15.01 -1.36 -1.77
N VAL A 283 16.17 -2.00 -1.76
CA VAL A 283 16.73 -2.66 -0.58
C VAL A 283 17.89 -1.83 -0.08
N ASP A 284 17.75 -1.29 1.13
CA ASP A 284 18.83 -0.65 1.89
C ASP A 284 19.35 -1.61 2.96
N VAL A 285 20.65 -1.54 3.25
CA VAL A 285 21.30 -2.31 4.31
C VAL A 285 21.97 -1.36 5.29
N TRP A 286 22.03 -1.76 6.55
CA TRP A 286 22.82 -1.12 7.58
C TRP A 286 23.90 -2.08 8.05
N TYR A 287 25.08 -1.54 8.36
CA TYR A 287 26.17 -2.27 9.01
C TYR A 287 27.09 -1.27 9.72
N PRO A 288 27.75 -1.66 10.83
CA PRO A 288 28.90 -0.92 11.34
C PRO A 288 30.10 -1.10 10.40
N SER A 289 30.89 -0.04 10.21
CA SER A 289 32.12 -0.11 9.43
C SER A 289 33.38 -0.19 10.28
N ASN A 290 34.37 -0.98 9.85
CA ASN A 290 35.68 -1.09 10.46
C ASN A 290 36.71 -1.60 9.45
N ALA A 291 37.96 -1.12 9.48
CA ALA A 291 39.01 -1.54 8.56
C ALA A 291 39.29 -3.06 8.54
N GLY A 292 39.00 -3.78 9.64
CA GLY A 292 39.11 -5.24 9.75
C GLY A 292 37.87 -6.02 9.26
N TYR A 293 36.86 -5.37 8.72
CA TYR A 293 35.68 -6.02 8.13
C TYR A 293 35.89 -6.34 6.65
N ASN A 294 35.02 -7.20 6.12
CA ASN A 294 35.15 -7.71 4.76
C ASN A 294 34.90 -6.61 3.72
N SER A 295 35.75 -6.53 2.70
CA SER A 295 35.62 -5.55 1.63
C SER A 295 34.70 -5.99 0.48
N SER A 296 34.20 -7.23 0.52
CA SER A 296 33.37 -7.81 -0.53
C SER A 296 32.33 -8.75 0.07
N THR A 297 31.60 -8.29 1.08
CA THR A 297 30.52 -9.05 1.72
C THR A 297 29.41 -9.31 0.69
N PRO A 298 29.08 -10.58 0.39
CA PRO A 298 27.95 -10.92 -0.46
C PRO A 298 26.62 -10.77 0.29
N PHE A 299 25.81 -9.82 -0.15
CA PHE A 299 24.38 -9.75 0.13
C PHE A 299 23.61 -10.51 -0.95
N VAL A 300 22.59 -11.25 -0.56
CA VAL A 300 21.71 -12.03 -1.43
C VAL A 300 20.30 -11.46 -1.32
N VAL A 301 19.66 -11.15 -2.45
CA VAL A 301 18.25 -10.73 -2.50
C VAL A 301 17.45 -11.81 -3.23
N SER A 302 16.46 -12.37 -2.55
CA SER A 302 15.51 -13.35 -3.10
C SER A 302 14.49 -12.64 -4.01
N ALA A 303 14.94 -12.25 -5.20
CA ALA A 303 14.13 -11.56 -6.20
C ALA A 303 13.23 -12.54 -6.98
N SER A 304 12.18 -11.99 -7.62
CA SER A 304 11.19 -12.75 -8.39
C SER A 304 11.79 -13.49 -9.59
N ASN A 305 12.92 -13.04 -10.10
CA ASN A 305 13.67 -13.67 -11.20
C ASN A 305 14.85 -14.54 -10.71
N GLY A 306 14.87 -14.92 -9.42
CA GLY A 306 15.92 -15.71 -8.81
C GLY A 306 16.85 -14.89 -7.91
N ALA A 307 17.69 -15.57 -7.14
CA ALA A 307 18.60 -14.94 -6.18
C ALA A 307 19.59 -14.01 -6.88
N GLN A 308 19.63 -12.74 -6.46
CA GLN A 308 20.55 -11.71 -6.93
C GLN A 308 21.62 -11.44 -5.88
N TYR A 309 22.86 -11.22 -6.31
CA TYR A 309 24.00 -11.02 -5.40
C TYR A 309 24.59 -9.63 -5.56
N VAL A 310 24.83 -8.94 -4.44
CA VAL A 310 25.49 -7.63 -4.40
C VAL A 310 26.66 -7.69 -3.44
N ARG A 311 27.82 -7.17 -3.86
CA ARG A 311 29.01 -7.08 -3.01
C ARG A 311 29.07 -5.71 -2.35
N VAL A 312 29.25 -5.70 -1.04
CA VAL A 312 29.32 -4.48 -0.22
C VAL A 312 30.66 -4.44 0.51
N ASP A 313 31.35 -3.29 0.44
CA ASP A 313 32.55 -3.02 1.23
C ASP A 313 32.15 -2.53 2.63
N GLN A 314 32.33 -3.38 3.64
CA GLN A 314 31.96 -3.07 5.02
C GLN A 314 33.09 -2.36 5.79
N ARG A 315 34.19 -1.99 5.14
CA ARG A 315 35.28 -1.25 5.80
C ARG A 315 34.99 0.23 5.98
N SER A 316 34.03 0.77 5.22
CA SER A 316 33.70 2.19 5.21
C SER A 316 32.19 2.42 5.03
N GLY A 317 31.75 3.64 5.34
CA GLY A 317 30.38 4.08 5.09
C GLY A 317 29.29 3.35 5.88
N GLY A 318 29.65 2.73 7.01
CA GLY A 318 28.71 2.14 7.95
C GLY A 318 28.07 3.19 8.87
N GLY A 319 27.12 2.77 9.70
CA GLY A 319 26.34 3.68 10.55
C GLY A 319 25.32 4.54 9.80
N ALA A 320 24.98 4.14 8.58
CA ALA A 320 23.96 4.77 7.76
C ALA A 320 23.31 3.74 6.83
N TRP A 321 22.08 4.02 6.38
CA TRP A 321 21.40 3.21 5.38
C TRP A 321 22.09 3.33 4.02
N ARG A 322 22.41 2.19 3.41
CA ARG A 322 23.05 2.10 2.10
C ARG A 322 22.19 1.28 1.15
N SER A 323 21.73 1.88 0.06
CA SER A 323 21.02 1.15 -0.99
C SER A 323 21.96 0.16 -1.68
N ILE A 324 21.55 -1.11 -1.74
CA ILE A 324 22.23 -2.16 -2.54
C ILE A 324 21.54 -2.39 -3.89
N GLY A 325 20.45 -1.66 -4.17
CA GLY A 325 19.76 -1.68 -5.46
C GLY A 325 18.24 -1.70 -5.35
N THR A 326 17.61 -1.74 -6.52
CA THR A 326 16.17 -1.96 -6.68
C THR A 326 15.95 -3.33 -7.30
N PHE A 327 15.07 -4.12 -6.69
CA PHE A 327 14.81 -5.51 -7.04
C PHE A 327 13.31 -5.73 -7.22
N SER A 328 12.94 -6.58 -8.18
CA SER A 328 11.58 -7.10 -8.26
C SER A 328 11.41 -8.19 -7.21
N LEU A 329 10.54 -7.98 -6.22
CA LEU A 329 10.22 -8.93 -5.17
C LEU A 329 8.80 -9.46 -5.36
N SER A 330 8.57 -10.73 -5.04
CA SER A 330 7.23 -11.33 -5.05
C SER A 330 6.49 -10.99 -3.75
N ALA A 331 5.16 -10.87 -3.78
CA ALA A 331 4.38 -10.80 -2.55
C ALA A 331 4.57 -12.08 -1.71
N GLY A 332 4.59 -11.94 -0.39
CA GLY A 332 4.69 -13.06 0.54
C GLY A 332 5.54 -12.75 1.78
N ASP A 333 5.63 -13.73 2.68
CA ASP A 333 6.39 -13.63 3.92
C ASP A 333 7.57 -14.62 3.93
N TYR A 334 8.75 -14.17 3.52
CA TYR A 334 9.89 -15.06 3.23
C TYR A 334 11.25 -14.40 3.50
N ASN A 335 12.32 -15.22 3.50
CA ASN A 335 13.70 -14.77 3.62
C ASN A 335 14.10 -13.97 2.37
N ALA A 336 13.92 -12.65 2.44
CA ALA A 336 14.03 -11.77 1.29
C ALA A 336 15.46 -11.25 1.09
N VAL A 337 16.19 -11.00 2.17
CA VAL A 337 17.57 -10.50 2.13
C VAL A 337 18.45 -11.36 3.02
N GLY A 338 19.61 -11.78 2.52
CA GLY A 338 20.58 -12.58 3.26
C GLY A 338 21.96 -11.97 3.20
N VAL A 339 22.78 -12.19 4.23
CA VAL A 339 24.20 -11.87 4.24
C VAL A 339 24.96 -13.18 4.28
N SER A 340 25.72 -13.46 3.22
CA SER A 340 26.48 -14.70 3.09
C SER A 340 27.90 -14.52 3.62
N ARG A 341 28.41 -15.51 4.36
CA ARG A 341 29.85 -15.56 4.70
C ARG A 341 30.69 -16.26 3.63
N TRP A 342 30.10 -16.62 2.48
CA TRP A 342 30.82 -17.20 1.34
C TRP A 342 31.54 -16.14 0.53
N THR A 343 32.77 -15.82 0.96
CA THR A 343 33.67 -14.92 0.24
C THR A 343 35.13 -15.33 0.45
N SER A 344 35.98 -15.06 -0.54
CA SER A 344 37.43 -15.31 -0.47
C SER A 344 38.20 -14.16 0.18
N THR A 345 37.56 -12.99 0.33
CA THR A 345 38.18 -11.84 0.99
C THR A 345 38.25 -12.07 2.49
N SER A 346 39.36 -11.66 3.13
CA SER A 346 39.52 -11.67 4.58
C SER A 346 38.68 -10.58 5.28
N GLY A 347 38.62 -10.67 6.61
CA GLY A 347 37.85 -9.75 7.46
C GLY A 347 36.43 -10.24 7.74
N TYR A 348 35.92 -9.86 8.92
CA TYR A 348 34.60 -10.30 9.36
C TYR A 348 33.49 -9.82 8.43
N VAL A 349 32.54 -10.70 8.13
CA VAL A 349 31.28 -10.37 7.47
C VAL A 349 30.26 -9.99 8.52
N ILE A 350 29.57 -8.86 8.31
CA ILE A 350 28.63 -8.30 9.28
C ILE A 350 27.20 -8.31 8.75
N ALA A 351 26.24 -8.75 9.58
CA ALA A 351 24.80 -8.67 9.32
C ALA A 351 24.13 -7.94 10.48
N ASP A 352 23.47 -6.82 10.19
CA ASP A 352 22.91 -5.93 11.21
C ASP A 352 21.42 -5.67 10.93
N ALA A 353 21.08 -4.78 9.98
CA ALA A 353 19.69 -4.53 9.61
C ALA A 353 19.49 -4.33 8.11
N VAL A 354 18.25 -4.55 7.64
CA VAL A 354 17.81 -4.28 6.27
C VAL A 354 16.55 -3.43 6.28
N ARG A 355 16.39 -2.59 5.27
CA ARG A 355 15.16 -1.84 5.02
C ARG A 355 14.70 -2.04 3.58
N VAL A 356 13.45 -2.42 3.42
CA VAL A 356 12.85 -2.69 2.10
C VAL A 356 11.75 -1.67 1.86
N THR A 357 11.89 -0.89 0.80
CA THR A 357 10.98 0.22 0.47
C THR A 357 10.41 0.03 -0.93
N ARG A 358 9.09 0.14 -1.10
CA ARG A 358 8.45 0.10 -2.41
C ARG A 358 8.90 1.30 -3.24
N VAL A 359 9.15 1.09 -4.53
CA VAL A 359 9.53 2.17 -5.47
C VAL A 359 8.68 2.18 -6.73
#